data_AF-A0A8T7ARQ8-F1
#
_entry.id   AF-A0A8T7ARQ8-F1
#
_cell.length_a   1.000
_cell.length_b   1.000
_cell.length_c   1.000
_cell.angle_alpha   90.00
_cell.angle_beta   90.00
_cell.angle_gamma   90.00
#
_symmetry.space_group_name_H-M   'P 1'
#
loop_
_entity.id
_entity.type
_entity.pdbx_description
1 polymer ?
#
loop_
_entity_poly.entity_id
_entity_poly.type
_entity_poly.pdbx_seq_one_letter_code
_entity_poly.pdbx_strand_id
1 'polypeptide(L)'
;MTCFAARLPAPTDLRRHLRGFSLTELMVALAINAFVMAGALTLYQRHSQHYQFLQAAAALEERLTFAMRALIDSTQAAGFFHLTTGSPPPVPATAFCGGRDVTAWALATIPILEVNSAGSLPCSTVGRAMTGSDILVSRHLDSQPAVPEQQAHAWYVDTRSSESGLPSLRRQTLLADGRVQNQEIMPGITALRVRSVVDSDGDGLGDSLHNGPIAGALAVLLEVVVQSDRNDIGDRTARRLITVRNQP
;
A
#
# COMPACT_ATOMS: atom_id res chain seq x y z
N MET A 1 51.76 -82.89 39.91
CA MET A 1 50.60 -82.33 39.20
C MET A 1 51.06 -81.97 37.80
N THR A 2 50.48 -82.66 36.82
CA THR A 2 50.81 -82.62 35.40
C THR A 2 50.30 -81.34 34.72
N CYS A 3 51.10 -80.85 33.77
CA CYS A 3 50.78 -79.75 32.85
C CYS A 3 49.44 -79.95 32.13
N PHE A 4 48.61 -78.91 32.11
CA PHE A 4 47.49 -78.77 31.18
C PHE A 4 47.78 -77.59 30.25
N ALA A 5 48.18 -77.89 29.01
CA ALA A 5 48.44 -76.89 27.98
C ALA A 5 47.11 -76.46 27.34
N ALA A 6 46.61 -75.28 27.70
CA ALA A 6 45.48 -74.67 27.01
C ALA A 6 45.95 -74.04 25.69
N ARG A 7 45.42 -74.54 24.57
CA ARG A 7 45.71 -74.04 23.23
C ARG A 7 44.84 -72.82 22.95
N LEU A 8 45.45 -71.63 22.90
CA LEU A 8 44.77 -70.40 22.47
C LEU A 8 44.47 -70.49 20.95
N PRO A 9 43.27 -70.09 20.50
CA PRO A 9 42.96 -69.95 19.08
C PRO A 9 43.73 -68.78 18.47
N ALA A 10 44.20 -68.96 17.24
CA ALA A 10 44.97 -67.98 16.49
C ALA A 10 44.18 -66.67 16.27
N PRO A 11 44.86 -65.50 16.28
CA PRO A 11 44.21 -64.23 15.92
C PRO A 11 43.78 -64.28 14.45
N THR A 12 42.48 -64.07 14.20
CA THR A 12 41.98 -63.82 12.85
C THR A 12 42.47 -62.44 12.41
N ASP A 13 43.49 -62.44 11.55
CA ASP A 13 44.06 -61.25 10.94
C ASP A 13 43.00 -60.58 10.05
N LEU A 14 42.29 -59.59 10.60
CA LEU A 14 41.39 -58.68 9.87
C LEU A 14 42.20 -57.70 9.02
N ARG A 15 43.09 -58.21 8.16
CA ARG A 15 43.72 -57.44 7.08
C ARG A 15 42.67 -57.16 6.00
N ARG A 16 41.85 -56.14 6.25
CA ARG A 16 41.16 -55.43 5.17
C ARG A 16 42.24 -54.95 4.21
N HIS A 17 42.25 -55.51 3.00
CA HIS A 17 43.06 -55.02 1.91
C HIS A 17 42.61 -53.58 1.61
N LEU A 18 43.35 -52.61 2.13
CA LEU A 18 43.25 -51.22 1.72
C LEU A 18 43.77 -51.14 0.29
N ARG A 19 42.89 -51.39 -0.68
CA ARG A 19 43.16 -51.10 -2.09
C ARG A 19 43.24 -49.58 -2.23
N GLY A 20 44.37 -49.09 -2.76
CA GLY A 20 44.49 -47.68 -3.14
C GLY A 20 43.51 -47.35 -4.27
N PHE A 21 42.91 -46.16 -4.22
CA PHE A 21 42.01 -45.66 -5.25
C PHE A 21 42.76 -45.48 -6.58
N SER A 22 42.13 -45.86 -7.69
CA SER A 22 42.71 -45.63 -9.02
C SER A 22 42.64 -44.14 -9.37
N LEU A 23 43.62 -43.62 -10.12
CA LEU A 23 43.68 -42.22 -10.53
C LEU A 23 42.40 -41.80 -11.28
N THR A 24 41.84 -42.71 -12.08
CA THR A 24 40.57 -42.53 -12.79
C THR A 24 39.37 -42.40 -11.87
N GLU A 25 39.32 -43.15 -10.77
CA GLU A 25 38.23 -43.09 -9.79
C GLU A 25 38.22 -41.75 -9.05
N LEU A 26 39.40 -41.20 -8.78
CA LEU A 26 39.55 -39.88 -8.17
C LEU A 26 39.19 -38.75 -9.14
N MET A 27 39.52 -38.88 -10.43
CA MET A 27 39.11 -37.92 -11.45
C MET A 27 37.60 -37.92 -11.66
N VAL A 28 36.97 -39.09 -11.72
CA VAL A 28 35.51 -39.22 -11.86
C VAL A 28 34.80 -38.67 -10.63
N ALA A 29 35.26 -39.00 -9.42
CA ALA A 29 34.67 -38.48 -8.19
C ALA A 29 34.73 -36.93 -8.13
N LEU A 30 35.87 -36.34 -8.50
CA LEU A 30 36.01 -34.88 -8.56
C LEU A 30 35.09 -34.27 -9.62
N ALA A 31 35.00 -34.88 -10.80
CA ALA A 31 34.16 -34.40 -11.89
C ALA A 31 32.67 -34.40 -11.50
N ILE A 32 32.19 -35.47 -10.86
CA ILE A 32 30.81 -35.58 -10.39
C ILE A 32 30.53 -34.52 -9.32
N ASN A 33 31.42 -34.38 -8.33
CA ASN A 33 31.25 -33.36 -7.28
C ASN A 33 31.25 -31.94 -7.84
N ALA A 34 32.13 -31.64 -8.80
CA ALA A 34 32.16 -30.35 -9.46
C ALA A 34 30.86 -30.07 -10.21
N PHE A 35 30.31 -31.07 -10.91
CA PHE A 35 29.05 -30.94 -11.62
C PHE A 35 27.86 -30.69 -10.67
N VAL A 36 27.77 -31.46 -9.58
CA VAL A 36 26.70 -31.30 -8.57
C VAL A 36 26.80 -29.94 -7.89
N MET A 37 28.00 -29.50 -7.51
CA MET A 37 28.19 -28.21 -6.85
C MET A 37 27.84 -27.03 -7.76
N ALA A 38 28.19 -27.12 -9.05
CA ALA A 38 27.78 -26.14 -10.04
C ALA A 38 26.24 -26.05 -10.15
N GLY A 39 25.55 -27.19 -10.18
CA GLY A 39 24.09 -27.23 -10.15
C GLY A 39 23.49 -26.60 -8.88
N ALA A 40 24.00 -26.98 -7.71
CA ALA A 40 23.54 -26.45 -6.43
C ALA A 40 23.69 -24.92 -6.31
N LEU A 41 24.80 -24.37 -6.83
CA LEU A 41 25.04 -22.93 -6.82
C LEU A 41 24.02 -22.18 -7.69
N THR A 42 23.69 -22.70 -8.87
CA THR A 42 22.67 -22.07 -9.74
C THR A 42 21.28 -22.10 -9.12
N LEU A 43 20.91 -23.20 -8.45
CA LEU A 43 19.64 -23.30 -7.73
C LEU A 43 19.58 -22.31 -6.58
N TYR A 44 20.66 -22.19 -5.80
CA TYR A 44 20.73 -21.25 -4.69
C TYR A 44 20.56 -19.80 -5.16
N GLN A 45 21.23 -19.41 -6.25
CA GLN A 45 21.09 -18.06 -6.82
C GLN A 45 19.66 -17.78 -7.28
N ARG A 46 19.04 -18.73 -8.00
CA ARG A 46 17.65 -18.61 -8.46
C ARG A 46 16.66 -18.52 -7.30
N HIS A 47 16.87 -19.34 -6.27
CA HIS A 47 16.07 -19.32 -5.05
C HIS A 47 16.20 -17.96 -4.36
N SER A 48 17.42 -17.46 -4.12
CA SER A 48 17.64 -16.15 -3.49
C SER A 48 16.93 -15.01 -4.22
N GLN A 49 17.05 -14.96 -5.56
CA GLN A 49 16.36 -13.95 -6.38
C GLN A 49 14.83 -14.06 -6.27
N HIS A 50 14.29 -15.28 -6.31
CA HIS A 50 12.85 -15.51 -6.18
C HIS A 50 12.32 -15.06 -4.82
N TYR A 51 13.06 -15.32 -3.73
CA TYR A 51 12.66 -14.87 -2.39
C TYR A 51 12.64 -13.35 -2.27
N GLN A 52 13.65 -12.67 -2.83
CA GLN A 52 13.67 -11.21 -2.83
C GLN A 52 12.50 -10.61 -3.63
N PHE A 53 12.13 -11.24 -4.75
CA PHE A 53 10.97 -10.83 -5.54
C PHE A 53 9.66 -10.98 -4.74
N LEU A 54 9.46 -12.13 -4.08
CA LEU A 54 8.27 -12.36 -3.26
C LEU A 54 8.17 -11.38 -2.08
N GLN A 55 9.29 -11.08 -1.42
CA GLN A 55 9.33 -10.10 -0.33
C GLN A 55 9.00 -8.68 -0.83
N ALA A 56 9.53 -8.27 -1.98
CA ALA A 56 9.25 -6.97 -2.57
C ALA A 56 7.77 -6.82 -2.97
N ALA A 57 7.18 -7.86 -3.59
CA ALA A 57 5.77 -7.87 -3.95
C ALA A 57 4.87 -7.80 -2.72
N ALA A 58 5.15 -8.59 -1.69
CA ALA A 58 4.38 -8.59 -0.44
C ALA A 58 4.46 -7.24 0.28
N ALA A 59 5.65 -6.61 0.33
CA ALA A 59 5.82 -5.29 0.93
C ALA A 59 5.03 -4.21 0.16
N LEU A 60 4.97 -4.31 -1.17
CA LEU A 60 4.16 -3.40 -1.98
C LEU A 60 2.66 -3.57 -1.70
N GLU A 61 2.19 -4.82 -1.60
CA GLU A 61 0.79 -5.12 -1.29
C GLU A 61 0.39 -4.64 0.12
N GLU A 62 1.27 -4.77 1.12
CA GLU A 62 1.03 -4.28 2.47
C GLU A 62 0.88 -2.75 2.48
N ARG A 63 1.78 -2.02 1.81
CA ARG A 63 1.73 -0.56 1.67
C ARG A 63 0.45 -0.12 0.93
N LEU A 64 0.12 -0.79 -0.18
CA LEU A 64 -1.09 -0.52 -0.96
C LEU A 64 -2.35 -0.75 -0.13
N THR A 65 -2.38 -1.82 0.66
CA THR A 65 -3.49 -2.14 1.56
C THR A 65 -3.68 -1.04 2.60
N PHE A 66 -2.59 -0.53 3.18
CA PHE A 66 -2.65 0.60 4.11
C PHE A 66 -3.18 1.87 3.43
N ALA A 67 -2.65 2.24 2.27
CA ALA A 67 -3.08 3.42 1.52
C ALA A 67 -4.57 3.35 1.13
N MET A 68 -5.01 2.20 0.62
CA MET A 68 -6.41 1.97 0.25
C MET A 68 -7.33 2.00 1.46
N ARG A 69 -6.95 1.39 2.60
CA ARG A 69 -7.75 1.46 3.84
C ARG A 69 -7.93 2.90 4.29
N ALA A 70 -6.86 3.68 4.34
CA ALA A 70 -6.95 5.07 4.78
C ALA A 70 -7.84 5.93 3.84
N LEU A 71 -7.76 5.70 2.52
CA LEU A 71 -8.69 6.30 1.55
C LEU A 71 -10.14 5.88 1.81
N ILE A 72 -10.39 4.57 1.93
CA ILE A 72 -11.72 4.00 2.18
C ILE A 72 -12.33 4.59 3.45
N ASP A 73 -11.60 4.59 4.56
CA ASP A 73 -12.07 5.09 5.84
C ASP A 73 -12.48 6.56 5.74
N SER A 74 -11.65 7.39 5.08
CA SER A 74 -11.96 8.80 4.87
C SER A 74 -13.20 9.04 3.98
N THR A 75 -13.48 8.14 3.04
CA THR A 75 -14.67 8.22 2.17
C THR A 75 -15.94 7.72 2.85
N GLN A 76 -15.84 6.70 3.70
CA GLN A 76 -16.97 6.17 4.46
C GLN A 76 -17.39 7.11 5.59
N ALA A 77 -16.41 7.79 6.19
CA ALA A 77 -16.67 8.81 7.21
C ALA A 77 -17.30 10.07 6.60
N ALA A 78 -17.10 10.33 5.31
CA ALA A 78 -17.58 11.53 4.63
C ALA A 78 -19.08 11.75 4.90
N GLY A 79 -19.43 12.96 5.33
CA GLY A 79 -20.81 13.39 5.57
C GLY A 79 -21.41 12.92 6.88
N PHE A 80 -20.62 12.21 7.70
CA PHE A 80 -21.00 11.96 9.07
C PHE A 80 -20.91 13.25 9.88
N PHE A 81 -22.06 13.81 10.24
CA PHE A 81 -22.19 14.91 11.19
C PHE A 81 -23.02 14.43 12.38
N HIS A 82 -22.51 14.59 13.60
CA HIS A 82 -23.24 14.21 14.81
C HIS A 82 -24.37 15.22 15.05
N LEU A 83 -25.61 14.86 14.69
CA LEU A 83 -26.79 15.73 14.78
C LEU A 83 -27.40 15.84 16.20
N THR A 84 -26.75 15.30 17.23
CA THR A 84 -27.42 15.00 18.52
C THR A 84 -27.30 16.09 19.59
N THR A 85 -26.44 17.10 19.45
CA THR A 85 -26.16 18.02 20.59
C THR A 85 -26.53 19.49 20.39
N GLY A 86 -27.06 19.90 19.23
CA GLY A 86 -27.52 21.29 19.02
C GLY A 86 -26.44 22.37 19.15
N SER A 87 -25.19 21.99 19.43
CA SER A 87 -24.01 22.84 19.38
C SER A 87 -23.25 22.50 18.10
N PRO A 88 -22.81 23.49 17.30
CA PRO A 88 -21.86 23.22 16.25
C PRO A 88 -20.61 22.55 16.87
N PRO A 89 -20.01 21.57 16.17
CA PRO A 89 -18.70 21.04 16.57
C PRO A 89 -17.71 22.20 16.70
N PRO A 90 -16.70 22.12 17.59
CA PRO A 90 -15.61 23.08 17.60
C PRO A 90 -14.95 23.01 16.23
N VAL A 91 -15.24 24.02 15.43
CA VAL A 91 -14.54 24.29 14.18
C VAL A 91 -13.47 25.31 14.51
N PRO A 92 -12.26 25.18 13.96
CA PRO A 92 -11.34 26.30 13.97
C PRO A 92 -12.02 27.47 13.26
N ALA A 93 -12.05 28.66 13.89
CA ALA A 93 -12.67 29.85 13.30
C ALA A 93 -12.04 30.23 11.95
N THR A 94 -10.78 29.84 11.76
CA THR A 94 -10.00 30.04 10.55
C THR A 94 -9.08 28.84 10.32
N ALA A 95 -8.94 28.39 9.07
CA ALA A 95 -7.99 27.38 8.68
C ALA A 95 -6.87 27.97 7.82
N PHE A 96 -5.62 27.65 8.16
CA PHE A 96 -4.44 28.15 7.47
C PHE A 96 -3.57 27.03 6.91
N CYS A 97 -3.02 27.28 5.73
CA CYS A 97 -1.98 26.46 5.15
C CYS A 97 -0.82 27.30 4.61
N GLY A 98 0.36 27.15 5.20
CA GLY A 98 1.55 27.89 4.75
C GLY A 98 1.37 29.42 4.72
N GLY A 99 0.53 29.96 5.63
CA GLY A 99 0.17 31.39 5.68
C GLY A 99 -1.00 31.80 4.76
N ARG A 100 -1.54 30.89 3.94
CA ARG A 100 -2.75 31.11 3.14
C ARG A 100 -4.00 30.73 3.93
N ASP A 101 -5.01 31.59 3.91
CA ASP A 101 -6.33 31.25 4.44
C ASP A 101 -7.04 30.26 3.50
N VAL A 102 -7.43 29.11 4.06
CA VAL A 102 -8.14 28.01 3.39
C VAL A 102 -9.44 27.66 4.12
N THR A 103 -9.94 28.56 4.96
CA THR A 103 -11.15 28.38 5.78
C THR A 103 -12.35 27.97 4.94
N ALA A 104 -12.53 28.60 3.78
CA ALA A 104 -13.63 28.27 2.86
C ALA A 104 -13.58 26.82 2.36
N TRP A 105 -12.39 26.27 2.10
CA TRP A 105 -12.23 24.86 1.73
C TRP A 105 -12.45 23.94 2.94
N ALA A 106 -11.89 24.31 4.09
CA ALA A 106 -11.88 23.51 5.31
C ALA A 106 -13.28 23.35 5.91
N LEU A 107 -14.08 24.41 5.89
CA LEU A 107 -15.40 24.50 6.52
C LEU A 107 -16.56 24.45 5.52
N ALA A 108 -16.31 24.11 4.26
CA ALA A 108 -17.39 23.92 3.29
C ALA A 108 -18.33 22.80 3.74
N THR A 109 -19.62 23.08 3.76
CA THR A 109 -20.68 22.12 4.13
C THR A 109 -21.14 21.27 2.94
N ILE A 110 -20.84 21.70 1.71
CA ILE A 110 -21.14 21.01 0.44
C ILE A 110 -20.07 21.34 -0.63
N PRO A 111 -19.77 20.40 -1.55
CA PRO A 111 -20.10 18.98 -1.48
C PRO A 111 -19.22 18.25 -0.45
N ILE A 112 -19.81 17.27 0.22
CA ILE A 112 -19.15 16.45 1.26
C ILE A 112 -18.03 15.59 0.66
N LEU A 113 -18.21 15.21 -0.61
CA LEU A 113 -17.22 14.56 -1.45
C LEU A 113 -17.00 15.41 -2.70
N GLU A 114 -15.79 15.92 -2.91
CA GLU A 114 -15.46 16.76 -4.08
C GLU A 114 -14.34 16.09 -4.87
N VAL A 115 -14.41 16.15 -6.21
CA VAL A 115 -13.21 15.95 -7.03
C VAL A 115 -12.85 17.16 -7.83
N ASN A 116 -11.61 17.58 -7.63
CA ASN A 116 -11.07 18.76 -8.24
C ASN A 116 -10.12 18.28 -9.35
N SER A 117 -10.52 18.38 -10.60
CA SER A 117 -9.60 18.15 -11.74
C SER A 117 -8.64 19.34 -11.95
N ALA A 118 -8.84 20.44 -11.22
CA ALA A 118 -8.17 21.72 -11.41
C ALA A 118 -7.53 22.24 -10.12
N GLY A 119 -6.29 21.85 -9.86
CA GLY A 119 -5.20 22.71 -9.35
C GLY A 119 -5.28 23.41 -7.98
N SER A 120 -6.43 23.48 -7.31
CA SER A 120 -6.56 24.22 -6.03
C SER A 120 -6.73 23.26 -4.86
N LEU A 121 -5.63 22.60 -4.49
CA LEU A 121 -5.50 21.98 -3.17
C LEU A 121 -5.32 23.09 -2.13
N PRO A 122 -5.83 22.92 -0.89
CA PRO A 122 -5.66 23.91 0.16
C PRO A 122 -4.17 24.14 0.50
N CYS A 123 -3.33 23.09 0.40
CA CYS A 123 -1.90 23.19 0.69
C CYS A 123 -0.95 22.91 -0.48
N SER A 124 -1.38 22.98 -1.75
CA SER A 124 -0.40 22.80 -2.82
C SER A 124 0.43 24.07 -3.06
N THR A 125 1.71 23.84 -3.30
CA THR A 125 2.41 24.62 -4.33
C THR A 125 1.78 24.23 -5.66
N VAL A 126 0.95 25.11 -6.23
CA VAL A 126 0.34 24.95 -7.55
C VAL A 126 1.40 24.43 -8.53
N GLY A 127 1.11 23.31 -9.22
CA GLY A 127 2.03 22.64 -10.15
C GLY A 127 2.67 21.34 -9.67
N ARG A 128 2.48 20.94 -8.39
CA ARG A 128 2.98 19.64 -7.89
C ARG A 128 1.97 18.50 -7.88
N ALA A 129 0.67 18.81 -7.94
CA ALA A 129 -0.35 17.79 -8.12
C ALA A 129 -0.22 17.15 -9.51
N MET A 130 -0.28 15.83 -9.59
CA MET A 130 -0.12 15.09 -10.82
C MET A 130 -1.28 15.39 -11.77
N THR A 131 -0.93 15.83 -12.99
CA THR A 131 -1.93 16.16 -14.02
C THR A 131 -2.64 14.89 -14.49
N GLY A 132 -3.96 14.94 -14.60
CA GLY A 132 -4.78 13.78 -15.00
C GLY A 132 -5.11 12.81 -13.86
N SER A 133 -4.65 13.08 -12.63
CA SER A 133 -5.12 12.43 -11.42
C SER A 133 -6.22 13.27 -10.76
N ASP A 134 -7.20 12.60 -10.20
CA ASP A 134 -8.26 13.20 -9.41
C ASP A 134 -7.73 13.60 -8.02
N ILE A 135 -8.34 14.65 -7.45
CA ILE A 135 -8.19 15.05 -6.06
C ILE A 135 -9.46 14.66 -5.35
N LEU A 136 -9.43 13.91 -4.25
CA LEU A 136 -10.63 13.54 -3.49
C LEU A 136 -10.68 14.30 -2.18
N VAL A 137 -11.71 15.12 -1.98
CA VAL A 137 -11.94 15.83 -0.72
C VAL A 137 -13.06 15.17 0.06
N SER A 138 -12.84 14.83 1.32
CA SER A 138 -13.89 14.36 2.24
C SER A 138 -13.95 15.21 3.50
N ARG A 139 -15.17 15.47 3.98
CA ARG A 139 -15.43 16.28 5.18
C ARG A 139 -16.40 15.54 6.10
N HIS A 140 -16.07 15.48 7.39
CA HIS A 140 -16.85 14.74 8.39
C HIS A 140 -16.51 15.21 9.80
N LEU A 141 -17.29 14.80 10.80
CA LEU A 141 -16.93 14.96 12.20
C LEU A 141 -16.22 13.71 12.70
N ASP A 142 -15.17 13.91 13.48
CA ASP A 142 -14.54 12.81 14.19
C ASP A 142 -15.54 12.19 15.18
N SER A 143 -15.61 10.85 15.16
CA SER A 143 -16.45 10.07 16.06
C SER A 143 -15.78 9.78 17.43
N GLN A 144 -14.50 10.13 17.59
CA GLN A 144 -13.69 9.70 18.74
C GLN A 144 -13.55 10.67 19.94
N PRO A 145 -13.80 11.99 19.88
CA PRO A 145 -13.70 12.84 21.07
C PRO A 145 -15.06 13.04 21.77
N ALA A 146 -15.03 13.31 23.07
CA ALA A 146 -16.19 13.77 23.85
C ALA A 146 -16.81 15.07 23.29
N VAL A 147 -16.06 15.77 22.43
CA VAL A 147 -16.51 16.92 21.64
C VAL A 147 -16.15 16.64 20.17
N PRO A 148 -17.12 16.39 19.28
CA PRO A 148 -16.84 16.03 17.89
C PRO A 148 -16.14 17.18 17.16
N GLU A 149 -15.01 16.91 16.51
CA GLU A 149 -14.21 17.90 15.80
C GLU A 149 -14.42 17.79 14.28
N GLN A 150 -14.45 18.92 13.58
CA GLN A 150 -14.53 18.92 12.12
C GLN A 150 -13.21 18.45 11.50
N GLN A 151 -13.25 17.32 10.79
CA GLN A 151 -12.17 16.86 9.95
C GLN A 151 -12.44 17.15 8.48
N ALA A 152 -11.38 17.54 7.77
CA ALA A 152 -11.37 17.67 6.31
C ALA A 152 -10.10 17.01 5.78
N HIS A 153 -10.26 16.09 4.84
CA HIS A 153 -9.17 15.42 4.12
C HIS A 153 -9.19 15.80 2.65
N ALA A 154 -8.05 16.17 2.08
CA ALA A 154 -7.84 16.24 0.64
C ALA A 154 -6.75 15.25 0.22
N TRP A 155 -7.13 14.27 -0.59
CA TRP A 155 -6.26 13.25 -1.14
C TRP A 155 -5.87 13.60 -2.57
N TYR A 156 -4.60 13.45 -2.89
CA TYR A 156 -4.08 13.76 -4.22
C TYR A 156 -2.77 13.05 -4.47
N VAL A 157 -2.40 12.94 -5.74
CA VAL A 157 -1.09 12.43 -6.15
C VAL A 157 -0.14 13.61 -6.35
N ASP A 158 0.99 13.61 -5.64
CA ASP A 158 2.10 14.55 -5.81
C ASP A 158 3.11 13.97 -6.78
N THR A 159 3.63 14.80 -7.68
CA THR A 159 4.69 14.44 -8.63
C THR A 159 6.02 14.07 -7.97
N ARG A 160 6.19 14.35 -6.67
CA ARG A 160 7.39 13.97 -5.90
C ARG A 160 7.04 13.20 -4.64
N SER A 161 7.83 12.18 -4.36
CA SER A 161 7.77 11.40 -3.13
C SER A 161 9.06 11.47 -2.31
N SER A 162 9.06 10.76 -1.17
CA SER A 162 10.26 10.44 -0.42
C SER A 162 11.19 9.46 -1.15
N GLU A 163 10.70 8.75 -2.17
CA GLU A 163 11.47 7.86 -3.03
C GLU A 163 11.82 8.54 -4.37
N SER A 164 13.09 8.57 -4.72
CA SER A 164 13.56 9.31 -5.91
C SER A 164 12.93 8.76 -7.19
N GLY A 165 12.36 9.65 -8.01
CA GLY A 165 11.78 9.30 -9.30
C GLY A 165 10.35 8.76 -9.26
N LEU A 166 9.76 8.59 -8.08
CA LEU A 166 8.38 8.14 -7.92
C LEU A 166 7.45 9.29 -7.46
N PRO A 167 6.19 9.33 -7.96
CA PRO A 167 5.14 10.16 -7.37
C PRO A 167 4.64 9.55 -6.04
N SER A 168 3.78 10.25 -5.32
CA SER A 168 3.16 9.70 -4.10
C SER A 168 1.74 10.15 -3.87
N LEU A 169 0.95 9.26 -3.25
CA LEU A 169 -0.32 9.63 -2.66
C LEU A 169 -0.07 10.41 -1.37
N ARG A 170 -0.68 11.58 -1.29
CA ARG A 170 -0.64 12.46 -0.12
C ARG A 170 -2.05 12.76 0.38
N ARG A 171 -2.11 13.07 1.67
CA ARG A 171 -3.32 13.52 2.37
C ARG A 171 -3.04 14.84 3.07
N GLN A 172 -3.86 15.84 2.78
CA GLN A 172 -3.94 17.07 3.56
C GLN A 172 -5.07 16.95 4.58
N THR A 173 -4.78 17.15 5.86
CA THR A 173 -5.73 17.02 6.97
C THR A 173 -5.86 18.33 7.71
N LEU A 174 -7.08 18.81 7.93
CA LEU A 174 -7.38 19.87 8.88
C LEU A 174 -7.18 19.36 10.31
N LEU A 175 -6.37 20.07 11.10
CA LEU A 175 -6.17 19.84 12.52
C LEU A 175 -7.03 20.79 13.37
N ALA A 176 -7.24 20.43 14.63
CA ALA A 176 -8.00 21.21 15.63
C ALA A 176 -7.54 22.66 15.78
N ASP A 177 -6.24 22.89 15.62
CA ASP A 177 -5.61 24.21 15.74
C ASP A 177 -5.80 25.09 14.49
N GLY A 178 -6.57 24.62 13.49
CA GLY A 178 -6.82 25.29 12.23
C GLY A 178 -5.68 25.15 11.22
N ARG A 179 -4.59 24.44 11.53
CA ARG A 179 -3.54 24.20 10.55
C ARG A 179 -3.90 23.01 9.67
N VAL A 180 -3.52 23.09 8.40
CA VAL A 180 -3.61 21.94 7.50
C VAL A 180 -2.26 21.26 7.40
N GLN A 181 -2.22 19.98 7.76
CA GLN A 181 -1.02 19.14 7.68
C GLN A 181 -1.02 18.34 6.38
N ASN A 182 0.09 18.37 5.66
CA ASN A 182 0.31 17.54 4.48
C ASN A 182 1.16 16.31 4.84
N GLN A 183 0.62 15.11 4.62
CA GLN A 183 1.27 13.84 4.92
C GLN A 183 1.42 13.00 3.65
N GLU A 184 2.59 12.39 3.49
CA GLU A 184 2.81 11.35 2.50
C GLU A 184 2.33 10.00 3.03
N ILE A 185 1.47 9.34 2.26
CA ILE A 185 0.82 8.09 2.66
C ILE A 185 1.53 6.91 2.02
N MET A 186 1.82 6.99 0.72
CA MET A 186 2.55 5.94 0.01
C MET A 186 3.25 6.48 -1.25
N PRO A 187 4.56 6.24 -1.40
CA PRO A 187 5.28 6.47 -2.66
C PRO A 187 4.91 5.42 -3.72
N GLY A 188 5.09 5.77 -4.99
CA GLY A 188 4.81 4.92 -6.15
C GLY A 188 3.38 5.01 -6.69
N ILE A 189 2.45 5.67 -6.00
CA ILE A 189 1.10 5.90 -6.53
C ILE A 189 1.15 6.98 -7.62
N THR A 190 0.79 6.62 -8.86
CA THR A 190 0.84 7.46 -10.06
C THR A 190 -0.51 8.00 -10.48
N ALA A 191 -1.61 7.42 -10.02
CA ALA A 191 -2.94 7.95 -10.31
C ALA A 191 -3.92 7.61 -9.20
N LEU A 192 -4.72 8.60 -8.83
CA LEU A 192 -5.98 8.43 -8.13
C LEU A 192 -7.09 8.78 -9.10
N ARG A 193 -8.09 7.92 -9.21
CA ARG A 193 -9.30 8.15 -9.98
C ARG A 193 -10.52 7.86 -9.15
N VAL A 194 -11.52 8.69 -9.30
CA VAL A 194 -12.76 8.63 -8.54
C VAL A 194 -13.89 8.65 -9.54
N ARG A 195 -14.79 7.67 -9.47
CA ARG A 195 -15.95 7.59 -10.35
C ARG A 195 -17.21 7.37 -9.53
N SER A 196 -18.26 8.13 -9.81
CA SER A 196 -19.55 7.93 -9.15
C SER A 196 -20.42 6.96 -9.92
N VAL A 197 -21.09 6.09 -9.18
CA VAL A 197 -22.21 5.28 -9.67
C VAL A 197 -23.47 6.14 -9.61
N VAL A 198 -24.12 6.28 -10.75
CA VAL A 198 -25.34 7.06 -10.93
C VAL A 198 -26.51 6.13 -11.15
N ASP A 199 -27.56 6.34 -10.37
CA ASP A 199 -28.90 5.79 -10.58
C ASP A 199 -29.67 6.80 -11.42
N SER A 200 -29.95 6.46 -12.69
CA SER A 200 -30.56 7.40 -13.63
C SER A 200 -32.08 7.29 -13.69
N ASP A 201 -32.64 6.16 -13.25
CA ASP A 201 -34.08 5.87 -13.29
C ASP A 201 -34.75 5.81 -11.91
N GLY A 202 -33.96 5.93 -10.83
CA GLY A 202 -34.42 6.05 -9.45
C GLY A 202 -34.78 4.71 -8.79
N ASP A 203 -34.31 3.59 -9.34
CA ASP A 203 -34.62 2.25 -8.84
C ASP A 203 -33.74 1.80 -7.66
N GLY A 204 -32.77 2.61 -7.26
CA GLY A 204 -31.81 2.33 -6.19
C GLY A 204 -30.65 1.44 -6.63
N LEU A 205 -30.48 1.20 -7.94
CA LEU A 205 -29.38 0.47 -8.54
C LEU A 205 -28.52 1.42 -9.39
N GLY A 206 -27.28 1.00 -9.63
CA GLY A 206 -26.32 1.79 -10.40
C GLY A 206 -26.36 1.47 -11.88
N ASP A 207 -26.69 2.45 -12.72
CA ASP A 207 -26.75 2.27 -14.18
C ASP A 207 -25.44 2.62 -14.88
N SER A 208 -24.81 3.70 -14.42
CA SER A 208 -23.66 4.28 -15.12
C SER A 208 -22.57 4.77 -14.16
N LEU A 209 -21.34 4.88 -14.69
CA LEU A 209 -20.18 5.39 -13.97
C LEU A 209 -19.75 6.74 -14.56
N HIS A 210 -19.96 7.80 -13.80
CA HIS A 210 -19.51 9.16 -14.12
C HIS A 210 -18.11 9.42 -13.55
N ASN A 211 -17.33 10.31 -14.17
CA ASN A 211 -16.02 10.71 -13.64
C ASN A 211 -16.20 11.78 -12.56
N GLY A 212 -15.51 11.63 -11.44
CA GLY A 212 -15.70 12.47 -10.26
C GLY A 212 -16.97 12.12 -9.47
N PRO A 213 -17.09 12.64 -8.23
CA PRO A 213 -18.24 12.51 -7.38
C PRO A 213 -19.32 13.48 -7.85
N ILE A 214 -20.54 12.99 -7.91
CA ILE A 214 -21.73 13.81 -8.15
C ILE A 214 -22.62 13.79 -6.91
N ALA A 215 -23.33 14.89 -6.67
CA ALA A 215 -24.37 14.92 -5.65
C ALA A 215 -25.43 13.85 -5.98
N GLY A 216 -25.83 13.06 -4.97
CA GLY A 216 -26.79 11.96 -5.16
C GLY A 216 -26.19 10.67 -5.73
N ALA A 217 -24.85 10.53 -5.81
CA ALA A 217 -24.24 9.26 -6.19
C ALA A 217 -24.53 8.16 -5.17
N LEU A 218 -24.96 6.99 -5.65
CA LEU A 218 -25.25 5.82 -4.81
C LEU A 218 -23.97 5.21 -4.22
N ALA A 219 -22.90 5.22 -5.02
CA ALA A 219 -21.60 4.69 -4.65
C ALA A 219 -20.48 5.42 -5.40
N VAL A 220 -19.26 5.26 -4.90
CA VAL A 220 -18.03 5.79 -5.51
C VAL A 220 -17.05 4.65 -5.71
N LEU A 221 -16.53 4.52 -6.92
CA LEU A 221 -15.43 3.65 -7.30
C LEU A 221 -14.12 4.43 -7.19
N LEU A 222 -13.29 4.02 -6.23
CA LEU A 222 -11.91 4.48 -6.12
C LEU A 222 -11.01 3.55 -6.95
N GLU A 223 -10.15 4.14 -7.76
CA GLU A 223 -9.11 3.45 -8.51
C GLU A 223 -7.76 4.11 -8.21
N VAL A 224 -6.77 3.30 -7.85
CA VAL A 224 -5.40 3.74 -7.59
C VAL A 224 -4.45 2.93 -8.45
N VAL A 225 -3.54 3.62 -9.15
CA VAL A 225 -2.46 3.00 -9.92
C VAL A 225 -1.15 3.17 -9.16
N VAL A 226 -0.47 2.06 -8.92
CA VAL A 226 0.85 1.97 -8.30
C VAL A 226 1.85 1.56 -9.36
N GLN A 227 2.92 2.33 -9.46
CA GLN A 227 4.12 1.97 -10.19
C GLN A 227 5.11 1.29 -9.24
N SER A 228 5.70 0.19 -9.69
CA SER A 228 6.84 -0.43 -9.01
C SER A 228 8.14 0.13 -9.57
N ASP A 229 9.14 0.29 -8.70
CA ASP A 229 10.53 0.59 -9.06
C ASP A 229 11.23 -0.57 -9.79
N ARG A 230 10.69 -1.80 -9.67
CA ARG A 230 11.19 -3.00 -10.33
C ARG A 230 10.32 -3.38 -11.52
N ASN A 231 10.94 -3.42 -12.70
CA ASN A 231 10.28 -3.85 -13.95
C ASN A 231 9.63 -5.24 -13.87
N ASP A 232 10.18 -6.15 -13.06
CA ASP A 232 9.67 -7.53 -12.95
C ASP A 232 8.33 -7.65 -12.21
N ILE A 233 7.96 -6.65 -11.39
CA ILE A 233 6.71 -6.65 -10.60
C ILE A 233 5.55 -6.07 -11.43
N GLY A 234 5.87 -5.10 -12.30
CA GLY A 234 4.91 -4.36 -13.13
C GLY A 234 4.00 -3.43 -12.32
N ASP A 235 3.31 -2.54 -13.03
CA ASP A 235 2.33 -1.65 -12.44
C ASP A 235 1.12 -2.42 -11.88
N ARG A 236 0.55 -1.93 -10.79
CA ARG A 236 -0.59 -2.53 -10.11
C ARG A 236 -1.74 -1.54 -10.02
N THR A 237 -2.95 -2.02 -10.27
CA THR A 237 -4.16 -1.22 -10.12
C THR A 237 -5.03 -1.81 -9.02
N ALA A 238 -5.36 -1.00 -8.01
CA ALA A 238 -6.34 -1.34 -6.99
C ALA A 238 -7.66 -0.61 -7.27
N ARG A 239 -8.78 -1.32 -7.13
CA ARG A 239 -10.12 -0.75 -7.29
C ARG A 239 -10.99 -1.12 -6.11
N ARG A 240 -11.76 -0.17 -5.60
CA ARG A 240 -12.75 -0.40 -4.54
C ARG A 240 -14.01 0.40 -4.77
N LEU A 241 -15.15 -0.29 -4.80
CA LEU A 241 -16.46 0.32 -4.77
C LEU A 241 -16.90 0.56 -3.32
N ILE A 242 -17.37 1.77 -3.03
CA ILE A 242 -17.74 2.22 -1.69
C ILE A 242 -19.13 2.83 -1.77
N THR A 243 -20.06 2.34 -0.95
CA THR A 243 -21.40 2.93 -0.86
C THR A 243 -21.32 4.23 -0.06
N VAL A 244 -21.97 5.28 -0.54
CA VAL A 244 -21.96 6.58 0.13
C VAL A 244 -23.27 6.73 0.88
N ARG A 245 -23.25 6.52 2.21
CA ARG A 245 -24.49 6.46 3.03
C ARG A 245 -24.93 7.80 3.60
N ASN A 246 -24.06 8.81 3.60
CA ASN A 246 -24.26 10.06 4.32
C ASN A 246 -24.18 11.30 3.40
N GLN A 247 -24.67 11.20 2.16
CA GLN A 247 -24.86 12.39 1.31
C GLN A 247 -26.24 13.00 1.62
N PRO A 248 -26.35 14.34 1.72
CA PRO A 248 -27.60 15.06 1.97
C PRO A 248 -28.58 14.92 0.82
#